data_AF-A0AAW3Q6T5-F1
#
_entry.id   AF-A0AAW3Q6T5-F1
#
_cell.length_a   1.000
_cell.length_b   1.000
_cell.length_c   1.000
_cell.angle_alpha   90.00
_cell.angle_beta   90.00
_cell.angle_gamma   90.00
#
_symmetry.space_group_name_H-M   'P 1'
#
loop_
_entity.id
_entity.type
_entity.pdbx_description
1 polymer ?
#
loop_
_entity_poly.entity_id
_entity_poly.type
_entity_poly.pdbx_seq_one_letter_code
_entity_poly.pdbx_strand_id
1 'polypeptide(L)'
;MNQPTATAAARPAASGSLAHTGRIVLQATALGVLWMAVDWAVRKIGLPIPSGVIGLAVLLVLLFSGRVAPAWVKDGANWLLSDMLLFFVPAAVAAVQYGGLFREDGWRIALVMLAGTAFVMVAVAVAVDLAAKLERRLAAQRVFAERRRARLGAVAH
;
A
#
# COMPACT_ATOMS: atom_id res chain seq x y z
N MET A 1 31.60 -13.48 -58.42
CA MET A 1 30.22 -13.14 -58.81
C MET A 1 29.50 -12.74 -57.53
N ASN A 2 29.75 -11.51 -57.05
CA ASN A 2 29.35 -11.08 -55.71
C ASN A 2 28.74 -9.68 -55.87
N GLN A 3 27.41 -9.58 -55.92
CA GLN A 3 26.69 -8.31 -55.79
C GLN A 3 26.10 -8.19 -54.37
N PRO A 4 25.92 -6.95 -53.86
CA PRO A 4 25.54 -6.59 -52.50
C PRO A 4 24.04 -6.28 -52.39
N THR A 5 23.43 -6.40 -51.20
CA THR A 5 22.22 -5.62 -50.86
C THR A 5 22.03 -5.54 -49.35
N ALA A 6 22.08 -4.31 -48.83
CA ALA A 6 21.51 -3.92 -47.56
C ALA A 6 19.99 -4.15 -47.57
N THR A 7 19.43 -4.80 -46.54
CA THR A 7 17.97 -4.87 -46.34
C THR A 7 17.61 -4.87 -44.86
N ALA A 8 16.88 -3.82 -44.47
CA ALA A 8 15.87 -3.73 -43.41
C ALA A 8 16.33 -3.98 -41.95
N ALA A 9 16.57 -2.97 -41.11
CA ALA A 9 15.57 -2.00 -40.61
C ALA A 9 14.24 -2.64 -40.18
N ALA A 10 14.09 -2.97 -38.89
CA ALA A 10 12.83 -2.89 -38.14
C ALA A 10 13.02 -3.26 -36.63
N ARG A 11 13.49 -2.30 -35.83
CA ARG A 11 12.91 -2.06 -34.48
C ARG A 11 12.19 -0.73 -34.59
N PRO A 12 11.00 -0.51 -33.97
CA PRO A 12 10.55 -1.09 -32.70
C PRO A 12 9.10 -1.61 -32.71
N ALA A 13 8.82 -2.65 -31.91
CA ALA A 13 7.46 -2.98 -31.48
C ALA A 13 7.04 -2.00 -30.37
N ALA A 14 6.69 -0.77 -30.75
CA ALA A 14 6.20 0.28 -29.86
C ALA A 14 4.69 0.48 -30.05
N SER A 15 3.87 -0.49 -29.68
CA SER A 15 2.40 -0.37 -29.73
C SER A 15 1.69 -0.76 -28.42
N GLY A 16 2.43 -1.08 -27.35
CA GLY A 16 1.87 -1.36 -26.02
C GLY A 16 1.92 -0.21 -24.99
N SER A 17 2.68 0.86 -25.27
CA SER A 17 3.02 1.87 -24.25
C SER A 17 1.91 2.89 -24.00
N LEU A 18 1.19 3.36 -25.04
CA LEU A 18 0.19 4.43 -24.91
C LEU A 18 -1.04 4.01 -24.07
N ALA A 19 -1.53 2.77 -24.27
CA ALA A 19 -2.66 2.26 -23.51
C ALA A 19 -2.31 2.01 -22.03
N HIS A 20 -1.05 1.68 -21.73
CA HIS A 20 -0.59 1.47 -20.36
C HIS A 20 -0.43 2.80 -19.62
N THR A 21 0.18 3.81 -20.25
CA THR A 21 0.33 5.15 -19.67
C THR A 21 -1.02 5.80 -19.37
N GLY A 22 -2.01 5.66 -20.26
CA GLY A 22 -3.37 6.16 -20.02
C GLY A 22 -4.04 5.53 -18.80
N ARG A 23 -3.81 4.24 -18.55
CA ARG A 23 -4.33 3.55 -17.36
C ARG A 23 -3.63 4.01 -16.08
N ILE A 24 -2.32 4.23 -16.10
CA ILE A 24 -1.57 4.75 -14.94
C ILE A 24 -2.09 6.12 -14.53
N VAL A 25 -2.28 7.03 -15.48
CA VAL A 25 -2.82 8.37 -15.21
C VAL A 25 -4.23 8.26 -14.64
N LEU A 26 -5.11 7.44 -15.24
CA LEU A 26 -6.46 7.22 -14.71
C LEU A 26 -6.45 6.67 -13.27
N GLN A 27 -5.56 5.73 -12.97
CA GLN A 27 -5.41 5.14 -11.63
C GLN A 27 -4.90 6.17 -10.63
N ALA A 28 -3.89 6.97 -10.99
CA ALA A 28 -3.36 8.04 -10.16
C ALA A 28 -4.43 9.12 -9.89
N THR A 29 -5.19 9.53 -10.93
CA THR A 29 -6.31 10.46 -10.77
C THR A 29 -7.40 9.87 -9.88
N ALA A 30 -7.75 8.59 -10.05
CA ALA A 30 -8.73 7.92 -9.20
C ALA A 30 -8.31 7.89 -7.73
N LEU A 31 -7.03 7.62 -7.45
CA LEU A 31 -6.47 7.70 -6.10
C LEU A 31 -6.53 9.13 -5.53
N GLY A 32 -6.23 10.14 -6.35
CA GLY A 32 -6.34 11.55 -5.97
C GLY A 32 -7.78 11.98 -5.66
N VAL A 33 -8.74 11.55 -6.48
CA VAL A 33 -10.18 11.81 -6.26
C VAL A 33 -10.68 11.12 -4.99
N LEU A 34 -10.25 9.88 -4.74
CA LEU A 34 -10.57 9.17 -3.51
C LEU A 34 -10.05 9.93 -2.28
N TRP A 35 -8.80 10.40 -2.34
CA TRP A 35 -8.23 11.20 -1.25
C TRP A 35 -9.01 12.50 -1.04
N MET A 36 -9.37 13.23 -2.11
CA MET A 36 -10.21 14.43 -2.03
C MET A 36 -11.57 14.16 -1.37
N ALA A 37 -12.23 13.06 -1.73
CA ALA A 37 -13.52 12.68 -1.15
C ALA A 37 -13.39 12.40 0.35
N VAL A 38 -12.32 11.70 0.75
CA VAL A 38 -12.02 11.42 2.16
C VAL A 38 -11.69 12.70 2.90
N ASP A 39 -10.84 13.57 2.35
CA ASP A 39 -10.46 14.85 2.97
C ASP A 39 -11.69 15.74 3.20
N TRP A 40 -12.59 15.82 2.21
CA TRP A 40 -13.85 16.54 2.34
C TRP A 40 -14.73 15.95 3.45
N ALA A 41 -14.84 14.62 3.54
CA ALA A 41 -15.59 13.95 4.59
C ALA A 41 -14.98 14.19 5.99
N VAL A 42 -13.66 14.07 6.12
CA VAL A 42 -12.93 14.30 7.39
C VAL A 42 -13.11 15.73 7.88
N ARG A 43 -13.02 16.72 6.97
CA ARG A 43 -13.26 18.14 7.30
C ARG A 43 -14.67 18.39 7.81
N LYS A 44 -15.68 17.70 7.26
CA LYS A 44 -17.06 17.84 7.75
C LYS A 44 -17.29 17.22 9.11
N ILE A 45 -16.58 16.13 9.41
CA ILE A 45 -16.73 15.38 10.67
C ILE A 45 -15.82 15.96 11.77
N GLY A 46 -14.82 16.77 11.41
CA GLY A 46 -13.90 17.41 12.36
C GLY A 46 -12.93 16.44 13.04
N LEU A 47 -12.66 15.29 12.41
CA LEU A 47 -11.77 14.27 12.98
C LEU A 47 -10.31 14.74 12.97
N PRO A 48 -9.57 14.62 14.09
CA PRO A 48 -8.15 14.99 14.18
C PRO A 48 -7.22 13.91 13.58
N ILE A 49 -7.68 13.17 12.56
CA ILE A 49 -6.96 12.06 11.96
C ILE A 49 -6.52 12.48 10.55
N PRO A 50 -5.27 12.22 10.14
CA PRO A 50 -4.82 12.51 8.78
C PRO A 50 -5.70 11.79 7.74
N SER A 51 -6.19 12.55 6.75
CA SER A 51 -7.04 12.06 5.66
C SER A 51 -6.40 10.88 4.90
N GLY A 52 -5.06 10.83 4.84
CA GLY A 52 -4.33 9.72 4.22
C GLY A 52 -4.53 8.35 4.92
N VAL A 53 -4.60 8.33 6.26
CA VAL A 53 -4.82 7.09 7.02
C VAL A 53 -6.23 6.55 6.77
N ILE A 54 -7.22 7.45 6.75
CA ILE A 54 -8.60 7.08 6.45
C ILE A 54 -8.73 6.65 4.98
N GLY A 55 -8.06 7.34 4.06
CA GLY A 55 -8.03 6.97 2.64
C GLY A 55 -7.46 5.57 2.42
N LEU A 56 -6.39 5.22 3.13
CA LEU A 56 -5.83 3.87 3.11
C LEU A 56 -6.83 2.83 3.65
N ALA A 57 -7.49 3.12 4.77
CA ALA A 57 -8.49 2.21 5.34
C ALA A 57 -9.68 1.99 4.39
N VAL A 58 -10.19 3.05 3.75
CA VAL A 58 -11.27 2.96 2.76
C VAL A 58 -10.83 2.14 1.55
N LEU A 59 -9.63 2.42 1.01
CA LEU A 59 -9.08 1.67 -0.12
C LEU A 59 -8.91 0.18 0.24
N LEU A 60 -8.45 -0.12 1.45
CA LEU A 60 -8.30 -1.47 1.97
C LEU A 60 -9.65 -2.18 2.03
N VAL A 61 -10.69 -1.55 2.58
CA VAL A 61 -12.05 -2.12 2.63
C VAL A 61 -12.60 -2.36 1.23
N LEU A 62 -12.37 -1.44 0.29
CA LEU A 62 -12.79 -1.59 -1.10
C LEU A 62 -12.08 -2.75 -1.80
N LEU A 63 -10.80 -2.96 -1.49
CA LEU A 63 -9.99 -4.08 -1.97
C LEU A 63 -10.48 -5.41 -1.39
N PHE A 64 -10.73 -5.48 -0.08
CA PHE A 64 -11.30 -6.67 0.58
C PHE A 64 -12.72 -6.99 0.09
N SER A 65 -13.51 -5.99 -0.28
CA SER A 65 -14.85 -6.18 -0.84
C SER A 65 -14.82 -6.81 -2.25
N GLY A 66 -13.64 -7.01 -2.85
CA GLY A 66 -13.46 -7.67 -4.15
C GLY A 66 -13.87 -6.84 -5.36
N ARG A 67 -14.27 -5.57 -5.15
CA ARG A 67 -14.73 -4.67 -6.22
C ARG A 67 -13.57 -4.09 -7.04
N VAL A 68 -12.38 -4.03 -6.48
CA VAL A 68 -11.19 -3.46 -7.12
C VAL A 68 -10.08 -4.50 -7.08
N ALA A 69 -9.53 -4.86 -8.24
CA ALA A 69 -8.38 -5.76 -8.29
C ALA A 69 -7.12 -5.01 -7.84
N PRO A 70 -6.25 -5.61 -6.99
CA PRO A 70 -5.01 -4.97 -6.56
C PRO A 70 -4.11 -4.56 -7.74
N ALA A 71 -4.12 -5.37 -8.80
CA ALA A 71 -3.39 -5.09 -10.04
C ALA A 71 -3.85 -3.78 -10.72
N TRP A 72 -5.07 -3.32 -10.47
CA TRP A 72 -5.61 -2.09 -11.04
C TRP A 72 -5.16 -0.84 -10.29
N VAL A 73 -4.61 -0.94 -9.08
CA VAL A 73 -4.11 0.24 -8.34
C VAL A 73 -2.58 0.27 -8.33
N LYS A 74 -1.96 -0.89 -8.52
CA LYS A 74 -0.52 -1.09 -8.41
C LYS A 74 0.30 -0.20 -9.35
N ASP A 75 -0.08 -0.08 -10.61
CA ASP A 75 0.73 0.66 -11.59
C ASP A 75 0.69 2.17 -11.32
N GLY A 76 -0.50 2.73 -11.05
CA GLY A 76 -0.69 4.12 -10.64
C GLY A 76 0.00 4.46 -9.32
N ALA A 77 -0.08 3.58 -8.32
CA ALA A 77 0.62 3.75 -7.06
C ALA A 77 2.14 3.69 -7.22
N ASN A 78 2.67 2.75 -8.02
CA ASN A 78 4.10 2.63 -8.26
C ASN A 78 4.68 3.84 -9.00
N TRP A 79 3.90 4.41 -9.92
CA TRP A 79 4.26 5.66 -10.59
C TRP A 79 4.35 6.83 -9.59
N LEU A 80 3.31 7.04 -8.76
CA LEU A 80 3.32 8.09 -7.74
C LEU A 80 4.45 7.91 -6.70
N LEU A 81 4.76 6.66 -6.36
CA LEU A 81 5.88 6.32 -5.47
C LEU A 81 7.25 6.60 -6.10
N SER A 82 7.37 6.46 -7.42
CA SER A 82 8.63 6.75 -8.13
C SER A 82 9.00 8.24 -8.04
N ASP A 83 7.99 9.12 -8.00
CA ASP A 83 8.17 10.57 -7.82
C ASP A 83 8.23 11.01 -6.35
N MET A 84 8.14 10.09 -5.36
CA MET A 84 8.28 10.46 -3.95
C MET A 84 9.60 11.20 -3.67
N LEU A 85 10.68 10.86 -4.39
CA LEU A 85 11.97 11.55 -4.27
C LEU A 85 11.88 13.04 -4.62
N LEU A 86 11.08 13.39 -5.63
CA LEU A 86 10.83 14.79 -6.02
C LEU A 86 10.11 15.55 -4.90
N PHE A 87 9.19 14.91 -4.18
CA PHE A 87 8.49 15.50 -3.04
C PHE A 87 9.35 15.58 -1.77
N PHE A 88 10.37 14.72 -1.63
CA PHE A 88 11.29 14.76 -0.50
C PHE A 88 12.24 15.95 -0.54
N VAL A 89 12.65 16.41 -1.73
CA VAL A 89 13.59 17.54 -1.85
C VAL A 89 13.03 18.83 -1.21
N PRO A 90 11.81 19.30 -1.55
CA PRO A 90 11.21 20.46 -0.87
C PRO A 90 11.00 20.26 0.63
N ALA A 91 10.60 19.05 1.05
CA ALA A 91 10.37 18.74 2.46
C ALA A 91 11.67 18.80 3.28
N ALA A 92 12.78 18.28 2.75
CA ALA A 92 14.08 18.34 3.39
C ALA A 92 14.59 19.78 3.49
N VAL A 93 14.44 20.59 2.44
CA VAL A 93 14.83 22.01 2.46
C VAL A 93 14.00 22.80 3.47
N ALA A 94 12.70 22.53 3.58
CA ALA A 94 11.86 23.13 4.61
C ALA A 94 12.34 22.73 6.02
N ALA A 95 12.64 21.45 6.26
CA ALA A 95 13.11 20.98 7.56
C ALA A 95 14.41 21.66 8.01
N VAL A 96 15.37 21.89 7.09
CA VAL A 96 16.63 22.56 7.41
C VAL A 96 16.42 24.05 7.75
N GLN A 97 15.45 24.74 7.14
CA GLN A 97 15.13 26.13 7.48
C GLN A 97 14.60 26.29 8.92
N TYR A 98 14.01 25.24 9.49
CA TYR A 98 13.60 25.20 10.91
C TYR A 98 14.72 24.72 11.86
N GLY A 99 15.97 24.63 11.39
CA GLY A 99 17.11 24.09 12.16
C GLY A 99 17.42 24.81 13.47
N GLY A 100 17.00 26.07 13.64
CA GLY A 100 17.11 26.79 14.92
C GLY A 100 16.33 26.13 16.05
N LEU A 101 15.13 25.60 15.76
CA LEU A 101 14.26 24.92 16.72
C LEU A 101 14.80 23.53 17.11
N PHE A 102 15.55 22.89 16.21
CA PHE A 102 16.19 21.59 16.47
C PHE A 102 17.32 21.66 17.50
N ARG A 103 17.99 22.80 17.67
CA ARG A 103 19.07 22.92 18.68
C ARG A 103 18.54 22.98 20.11
N GLU A 104 17.35 23.55 20.32
CA GLU A 104 16.74 23.68 21.65
C GLU A 104 15.80 22.51 21.98
N ASP A 105 14.97 22.06 21.02
CA ASP A 105 13.96 21.02 21.23
C ASP A 105 14.26 19.67 20.53
N GLY A 106 15.39 19.54 19.83
CA GLY A 106 15.71 18.34 19.05
C GLY A 106 15.75 17.05 19.88
N TRP A 107 16.13 17.14 21.15
CA TRP A 107 16.13 15.99 22.06
C TRP A 107 14.70 15.49 22.37
N ARG A 108 13.71 16.38 22.48
CA ARG A 108 12.30 16.00 22.68
C ARG A 108 11.73 15.32 21.44
N ILE A 109 12.04 15.87 20.26
CA ILE A 109 11.62 15.31 18.98
C ILE A 109 12.21 13.91 18.80
N ALA A 110 13.51 13.73 19.07
CA ALA A 110 14.18 12.44 18.99
C ALA A 110 13.55 11.40 19.94
N LEU A 111 13.26 11.80 21.19
CA LEU A 111 12.62 10.93 22.17
C LEU A 111 11.22 10.51 21.69
N VAL A 112 10.39 11.46 21.23
CA VAL A 112 9.04 11.17 20.72
C VAL A 112 9.10 10.27 19.48
N MET A 113 10.04 10.51 18.55
CA MET A 113 10.21 9.64 17.37
C MET A 113 10.59 8.22 17.76
N LEU A 114 11.56 8.05 18.66
CA LEU A 114 11.99 6.74 19.13
C LEU A 114 10.87 6.03 19.90
N ALA A 115 10.22 6.72 20.83
CA ALA A 115 9.11 6.20 21.61
C ALA A 115 7.92 5.83 20.70
N GLY A 116 7.57 6.69 19.75
CA GLY A 116 6.51 6.45 18.78
C GLY A 116 6.82 5.25 17.89
N THR A 117 8.05 5.14 17.40
CA THR A 117 8.49 3.99 16.58
C THR A 117 8.46 2.69 17.39
N ALA A 118 8.98 2.71 18.62
CA ALA A 118 8.93 1.57 19.53
C ALA A 118 7.48 1.16 19.84
N PHE A 119 6.61 2.12 20.13
CA PHE A 119 5.19 1.90 20.37
C PHE A 119 4.51 1.25 19.16
N VAL A 120 4.74 1.78 17.95
CA VAL A 120 4.20 1.21 16.71
C VAL A 120 4.70 -0.22 16.49
N MET A 121 6.00 -0.49 16.70
CA MET A 121 6.55 -1.84 16.59
C MET A 121 5.89 -2.82 17.56
N VAL A 122 5.71 -2.43 18.83
CA VAL A 122 5.03 -3.26 19.83
C VAL A 122 3.56 -3.47 19.47
N ALA A 123 2.86 -2.42 19.04
CA ALA A 123 1.46 -2.51 18.64
C ALA A 123 1.27 -3.48 17.47
N VAL A 124 2.13 -3.41 16.45
CA VAL A 124 2.12 -4.33 15.31
C VAL A 124 2.46 -5.75 15.75
N ALA A 125 3.47 -5.94 16.60
CA ALA A 125 3.83 -7.26 17.13
C ALA A 125 2.67 -7.93 17.89
N VAL A 126 1.97 -7.16 18.73
CA VAL A 126 0.78 -7.62 19.46
C VAL A 126 -0.35 -7.94 18.47
N ALA A 127 -0.64 -7.06 17.51
CA ALA A 127 -1.68 -7.30 16.52
C ALA A 127 -1.44 -8.58 15.72
N VAL A 128 -0.20 -8.83 15.29
CA VAL A 128 0.19 -10.05 14.57
C VAL A 128 0.11 -11.27 15.47
N ASP A 129 0.54 -11.19 16.73
CA ASP A 129 0.44 -12.33 17.66
C ASP A 129 -1.03 -12.69 17.95
N LEU A 130 -1.92 -11.70 18.09
CA LEU A 130 -3.36 -11.93 18.21
C LEU A 130 -3.94 -12.58 16.95
N ALA A 131 -3.59 -12.06 15.76
CA ALA A 131 -4.04 -12.61 14.49
C ALA A 131 -3.58 -14.08 14.32
N ALA A 132 -2.30 -14.35 14.60
CA ALA A 132 -1.73 -15.70 14.52
C ALA A 132 -2.37 -16.66 15.53
N LYS A 133 -2.68 -16.21 16.75
CA LYS A 133 -3.44 -17.00 17.74
C LYS A 133 -4.84 -17.32 17.26
N LEU A 134 -5.51 -16.37 16.60
CA LEU A 134 -6.84 -16.57 16.02
C LEU A 134 -6.81 -17.61 14.91
N GLU A 135 -5.84 -17.51 14.00
CA GLU A 135 -5.63 -18.47 12.92
C GLU A 135 -5.32 -19.88 13.44
N ARG A 136 -4.47 -20.01 14.47
CA ARG A 136 -4.17 -21.31 15.10
C ARG A 136 -5.43 -21.94 15.71
N ARG A 137 -6.33 -21.14 16.31
CA ARG A 137 -7.61 -21.62 16.84
C ARG A 137 -8.54 -22.13 15.73
N LEU A 138 -8.63 -21.38 14.63
CA LEU A 138 -9.43 -21.76 13.45
C LEU A 138 -8.85 -23.00 12.75
N ALA A 139 -7.53 -23.10 12.64
CA ALA A 139 -6.85 -24.25 12.04
C ALA A 139 -7.01 -25.52 12.88
N ALA A 140 -6.93 -25.43 14.22
CA ALA A 140 -7.20 -26.56 15.10
C ALA A 140 -8.63 -27.10 14.91
N GLN A 141 -9.63 -26.23 14.79
CA GLN A 141 -11.02 -26.64 14.55
C GLN A 141 -11.21 -27.33 13.20
N ARG A 142 -10.51 -26.90 12.14
CA ARG A 142 -10.55 -27.56 10.83
C ARG A 142 -10.01 -28.99 10.90
N VAL A 143 -8.91 -29.21 11.63
CA VAL A 143 -8.33 -30.55 11.81
C VAL A 143 -9.26 -31.48 12.60
N PHE A 144 -9.95 -30.98 13.64
CA PHE A 144 -10.94 -31.80 14.37
C PHE A 144 -12.18 -32.12 13.53
N ALA A 145 -12.63 -31.20 12.68
CA ALA A 145 -13.74 -31.43 11.76
C ALA A 145 -13.42 -32.52 10.71
N GLU A 146 -12.20 -32.51 10.17
CA GLU A 146 -11.74 -33.54 9.23
C GLU A 146 -11.61 -34.92 9.88
N ARG A 147 -11.05 -35.01 11.08
CA ARG A 147 -10.96 -36.28 11.83
C ARG A 147 -12.34 -36.88 12.14
N ARG A 148 -13.33 -36.02 12.42
CA ARG A 148 -14.71 -36.47 12.66
C ARG A 148 -15.35 -37.02 11.38
N ARG A 149 -15.07 -36.42 10.21
CA ARG A 149 -15.50 -36.95 8.90
C ARG A 149 -14.84 -38.29 8.55
N ALA A 150 -13.52 -38.41 8.78
CA ALA A 150 -12.80 -39.66 8.55
C ALA A 150 -13.30 -40.81 9.45
N ARG A 151 -13.62 -40.51 10.72
CA ARG A 151 -14.21 -41.51 11.64
C ARG A 151 -15.62 -41.95 11.24
N LEU A 152 -16.44 -41.05 10.71
CA LEU A 152 -17.79 -41.42 10.25
C LEU A 152 -17.76 -42.27 8.97
N GLY A 153 -16.81 -42.00 8.06
CA GLY A 153 -16.59 -42.85 6.87
C GLY A 153 -16.10 -44.26 7.21
N ALA A 154 -15.33 -44.43 8.27
CA ALA A 154 -14.81 -45.73 8.71
C ALA A 154 -15.83 -46.60 9.48
N VAL A 155 -16.93 -46.03 9.96
CA VAL A 155 -18.01 -46.76 10.68
C VAL A 155 -19.18 -47.10 9.73
N ALA A 156 -19.24 -46.47 8.56
CA ALA A 156 -20.26 -46.72 7.54
C ALA A 156 -19.89 -47.85 6.55
N HIS A 157 -18.72 -48.47 6.73
CA HIS A 157 -18.24 -49.66 6.02
C HIS A 157 -18.11 -50.83 6.99
#